data_AF-A0A661BRP8-F1
#
_entry.id   AF-A0A661BRP8-F1
#
_cell.length_a   1.000
_cell.length_b   1.000
_cell.length_c   1.000
_cell.angle_alpha   90.00
_cell.angle_beta   90.00
_cell.angle_gamma   90.00
#
_symmetry.space_group_name_H-M   'P 1'
#
loop_
_entity.id
_entity.type
_entity.pdbx_description
1 polymer ?
#
loop_
_entity_poly.entity_id
_entity_poly.type
_entity_poly.pdbx_seq_one_letter_code
_entity_poly.pdbx_strand_id
1 'polypeptide(L)'
;TALIPGRPAPKLITADMVKSMKNGSVIVDLAAEQGGNCELTVPHELSVTDNGVTIIGYSDLPSRLPNQSSQLYATNLRHLLTEMTPDKDGQITIDMEDEAVRGATVIKAGEITWPPPAPKLSAAPAAKPAETAPVVVEEPKKPSLIKQMMPVIFGALVLAGLGSVAPPSFMAHFTVFVLACFVGYMVIWNVSASLHTPLMSVTNAVSSIIVIGALLQISSSGSLLVGLATFGVLITSINIVGGFAVTQRMLQMFRK
;
A
#
# COMPACT_ATOMS: atom_id res chain seq x y z
N THR A 1 -15.34 -10.65 -10.85
CA THR A 1 -16.49 -10.95 -9.98
C THR A 1 -17.57 -9.93 -10.27
N ALA A 2 -18.78 -10.41 -10.57
CA ALA A 2 -19.98 -9.61 -10.67
C ALA A 2 -20.97 -10.19 -9.66
N LEU A 3 -21.21 -9.45 -8.57
CA LEU A 3 -22.04 -9.89 -7.47
C LEU A 3 -22.94 -8.74 -7.05
N ILE A 4 -24.25 -8.99 -7.04
CA ILE A 4 -25.23 -8.02 -6.53
C ILE A 4 -25.80 -8.63 -5.24
N PRO A 5 -25.58 -8.01 -4.07
CA PRO A 5 -26.11 -8.52 -2.81
C PRO A 5 -27.61 -8.82 -2.91
N GLY A 6 -28.01 -10.02 -2.47
CA GLY A 6 -29.41 -10.46 -2.48
C GLY A 6 -29.95 -10.92 -3.84
N ARG A 7 -29.13 -11.00 -4.88
CA ARG A 7 -29.50 -11.58 -6.18
C ARG A 7 -28.52 -12.69 -6.58
N PRO A 8 -28.95 -13.70 -7.36
CA PRO A 8 -28.03 -14.69 -7.89
C PRO A 8 -26.99 -14.01 -8.79
N ALA A 9 -25.77 -14.53 -8.77
CA ALA A 9 -24.69 -14.05 -9.60
C ALA A 9 -25.06 -14.22 -11.10
N PRO A 10 -24.88 -13.19 -11.94
CA PRO A 10 -25.14 -13.31 -13.37
C PRO A 10 -24.16 -14.30 -14.00
N LYS A 11 -24.67 -15.14 -14.92
CA LYS A 11 -23.85 -16.04 -15.74
C LYS A 11 -23.18 -15.24 -16.85
N LEU A 12 -21.88 -15.03 -16.71
CA LEU A 12 -21.07 -14.25 -17.63
C LEU A 12 -20.11 -15.12 -18.44
N ILE A 13 -19.71 -16.27 -17.89
CA ILE A 13 -18.85 -17.25 -18.55
C ILE A 13 -19.68 -18.50 -18.79
N THR A 14 -20.05 -18.74 -20.04
CA THR A 14 -20.87 -19.90 -20.43
C THR A 14 -20.02 -21.16 -20.56
N ALA A 15 -20.66 -22.33 -20.49
CA ALA A 15 -19.98 -23.62 -20.66
C ALA A 15 -19.20 -23.69 -22.00
N ASP A 16 -19.73 -23.12 -23.07
CA ASP A 16 -19.06 -23.12 -24.38
C ASP A 16 -17.85 -22.18 -24.42
N MET A 17 -17.90 -21.06 -23.70
CA MET A 17 -16.73 -20.19 -23.51
C MET A 17 -15.63 -20.96 -22.77
N VAL A 18 -15.98 -21.71 -21.71
CA VAL A 18 -15.00 -22.54 -20.98
C VAL A 18 -14.40 -23.63 -21.87
N LYS A 19 -15.21 -24.29 -22.71
CA LYS A 19 -14.72 -25.31 -23.66
C LYS A 19 -13.73 -24.75 -24.68
N SER A 20 -13.88 -23.47 -25.06
CA SER A 20 -12.97 -22.79 -25.98
C SER A 20 -11.62 -22.41 -25.37
N MET A 21 -11.49 -22.50 -24.03
CA MET A 21 -10.24 -22.19 -23.35
C MET A 21 -9.18 -23.28 -23.57
N LYS A 22 -7.91 -22.86 -23.49
CA LYS A 22 -6.77 -23.78 -23.59
C LYS A 22 -6.76 -24.75 -22.41
N ASN A 23 -6.35 -25.99 -22.66
CA ASN A 23 -6.06 -26.96 -21.60
C ASN A 23 -5.05 -26.38 -20.59
N GLY A 24 -5.32 -26.55 -19.29
CA GLY A 24 -4.53 -25.98 -18.20
C GLY A 24 -4.90 -24.54 -17.82
N SER A 25 -5.92 -23.95 -18.45
CA SER A 25 -6.46 -22.65 -18.00
C SER A 25 -7.09 -22.77 -16.62
N VAL A 26 -7.13 -21.66 -15.88
CA VAL A 26 -7.73 -21.60 -14.54
C VAL A 26 -8.77 -20.47 -14.49
N ILE A 27 -9.95 -20.77 -13.98
CA ILE A 27 -11.00 -19.82 -13.63
C ILE A 27 -11.09 -19.74 -12.11
N VAL A 28 -11.09 -18.53 -11.56
CA VAL A 28 -11.34 -18.30 -10.13
C VAL A 28 -12.62 -17.50 -9.99
N ASP A 29 -13.67 -18.16 -9.51
CA ASP A 29 -15.01 -17.58 -9.43
C ASP A 29 -15.32 -17.10 -8.00
N LEU A 30 -15.03 -15.82 -7.75
CA LEU A 30 -15.26 -15.21 -6.43
C LEU A 30 -16.76 -15.02 -6.11
N ALA A 31 -17.66 -15.28 -7.04
CA ALA A 31 -19.11 -15.18 -6.85
C ALA A 31 -19.77 -16.53 -6.57
N ALA A 32 -18.98 -17.59 -6.32
CA ALA A 32 -19.45 -18.96 -6.19
C ALA A 32 -20.54 -19.15 -5.12
N GLU A 33 -20.48 -18.42 -4.01
CA GLU A 33 -21.47 -18.48 -2.93
C GLU A 33 -22.89 -18.09 -3.38
N GLN A 34 -23.03 -17.16 -4.33
CA GLN A 34 -24.33 -16.73 -4.87
C GLN A 34 -24.61 -17.36 -6.25
N GLY A 35 -24.06 -18.54 -6.50
CA GLY A 35 -24.28 -19.31 -7.72
C GLY A 35 -23.18 -19.18 -8.78
N GLY A 36 -22.22 -18.27 -8.63
CA GLY A 36 -21.05 -18.15 -9.51
C GLY A 36 -21.32 -17.44 -10.85
N ASN A 37 -20.31 -16.70 -11.33
CA ASN A 37 -20.34 -16.07 -12.65
C ASN A 37 -20.07 -17.04 -13.80
N CYS A 38 -19.45 -18.19 -13.54
CA CYS A 38 -19.28 -19.25 -14.52
C CYS A 38 -20.42 -20.27 -14.38
N GLU A 39 -20.94 -20.74 -15.52
CA GLU A 39 -21.99 -21.77 -15.56
C GLU A 39 -21.52 -23.09 -14.97
N LEU A 40 -20.23 -23.41 -15.11
CA LEU A 40 -19.63 -24.67 -14.66
C LEU A 40 -19.03 -24.59 -13.24
N THR A 41 -19.21 -23.46 -12.53
CA THR A 41 -18.76 -23.33 -11.13
C THR A 41 -19.56 -24.27 -10.23
N VAL A 42 -18.85 -25.10 -9.48
CA VAL A 42 -19.41 -25.84 -8.35
C VAL A 42 -19.04 -25.07 -7.08
N PRO A 43 -20.02 -24.52 -6.33
CA PRO A 43 -19.74 -23.79 -5.11
C PRO A 43 -18.98 -24.64 -4.08
N HIS A 44 -18.06 -24.00 -3.37
CA HIS A 44 -17.21 -24.59 -2.32
C HIS A 44 -16.17 -25.61 -2.78
N GLU A 45 -16.05 -25.87 -4.09
CA GLU A 45 -15.17 -26.91 -4.61
C GLU A 45 -14.25 -26.41 -5.72
N LEU A 46 -13.20 -27.20 -5.99
CA LEU A 46 -12.38 -27.08 -7.17
C LEU A 46 -12.79 -28.19 -8.14
N SER A 47 -13.20 -27.81 -9.34
CA SER A 47 -13.56 -28.75 -10.40
C SER A 47 -12.61 -28.63 -11.59
N VAL A 48 -12.46 -29.71 -12.35
CA VAL A 48 -11.70 -29.71 -13.61
C VAL A 48 -12.66 -30.18 -14.70
N THR A 49 -12.79 -29.38 -15.76
CA THR A 49 -13.65 -29.71 -16.90
C THR A 49 -13.01 -30.75 -17.81
N ASP A 50 -13.81 -31.37 -18.68
CA ASP A 50 -13.32 -32.39 -19.63
C ASP A 50 -12.21 -31.88 -20.57
N ASN A 51 -12.23 -30.59 -20.93
CA ASN A 51 -11.19 -29.96 -21.74
C ASN A 51 -9.94 -29.52 -20.92
N GLY A 52 -9.91 -29.81 -19.62
CA GLY A 52 -8.79 -29.57 -18.72
C GLY A 52 -8.68 -28.14 -18.19
N VAL A 53 -9.80 -27.42 -18.05
CA VAL A 53 -9.84 -26.12 -17.39
C VAL A 53 -10.16 -26.34 -15.91
N THR A 54 -9.34 -25.78 -15.02
CA THR A 54 -9.57 -25.83 -13.57
C THR A 54 -10.45 -24.66 -13.14
N ILE A 55 -11.55 -24.92 -12.44
CA ILE A 55 -12.45 -23.91 -11.91
C ILE A 55 -12.39 -23.95 -10.38
N ILE A 56 -11.99 -22.84 -9.78
CA ILE A 56 -11.89 -22.66 -8.33
C ILE A 56 -13.15 -21.91 -7.85
N GLY A 57 -14.04 -22.63 -7.16
CA GLY A 57 -15.31 -22.12 -6.65
C GLY A 57 -15.36 -21.99 -5.12
N TYR A 58 -14.23 -21.89 -4.43
CA TYR A 58 -14.22 -21.71 -2.98
C TYR A 58 -14.94 -20.43 -2.55
N SER A 59 -15.84 -20.54 -1.57
CA SER A 59 -16.53 -19.37 -0.97
C SER A 59 -15.78 -18.79 0.23
N ASP A 60 -14.81 -19.52 0.78
CA ASP A 60 -14.14 -19.22 2.03
C ASP A 60 -12.72 -18.67 1.81
N LEU A 61 -12.48 -18.00 0.68
CA LEU A 61 -11.16 -17.49 0.31
C LEU A 61 -10.49 -16.63 1.40
N PRO A 62 -11.20 -15.75 2.15
CA PRO A 62 -10.61 -15.06 3.30
C PRO A 62 -10.10 -16.02 4.39
N SER A 63 -10.79 -17.14 4.63
CA SER A 63 -10.38 -18.16 5.62
C SER A 63 -9.05 -18.82 5.26
N ARG A 64 -8.68 -18.83 3.98
CA ARG A 64 -7.42 -19.39 3.47
C ARG A 64 -6.24 -18.42 3.64
N LEU A 65 -6.48 -17.19 4.11
CA LEU A 65 -5.46 -16.22 4.51
C LEU A 65 -5.77 -15.68 5.92
N PRO A 66 -5.90 -16.58 6.92
CA PRO A 66 -6.59 -16.30 8.17
C PRO A 66 -5.91 -15.22 9.01
N ASN A 67 -4.57 -15.16 9.00
CA ASN A 67 -3.81 -14.15 9.74
C ASN A 67 -4.14 -12.74 9.23
N GLN A 68 -4.13 -12.54 7.91
CA GLN A 68 -4.40 -11.23 7.32
C GLN A 68 -5.87 -10.85 7.45
N SER A 69 -6.77 -11.80 7.19
CA SER A 69 -8.21 -11.56 7.34
C SER A 69 -8.56 -11.20 8.78
N SER A 70 -7.99 -11.89 9.77
CA SER A 70 -8.19 -11.58 11.19
C SER A 70 -7.66 -10.19 11.54
N GLN A 71 -6.45 -9.85 11.10
CA GLN A 71 -5.85 -8.55 11.38
C GLN A 71 -6.67 -7.39 10.79
N LEU A 72 -7.08 -7.50 9.53
CA LEU A 72 -7.86 -6.47 8.85
C LEU A 72 -9.28 -6.36 9.44
N TYR A 73 -9.91 -7.49 9.74
CA TYR A 73 -11.23 -7.49 10.37
C TYR A 73 -11.19 -6.90 11.78
N ALA A 74 -10.21 -7.28 12.61
CA ALA A 74 -10.00 -6.70 13.94
C ALA A 74 -9.72 -5.19 13.87
N THR A 75 -8.98 -4.74 12.84
CA THR A 75 -8.74 -3.31 12.61
C THR A 75 -10.04 -2.57 12.29
N ASN A 76 -10.91 -3.13 11.44
CA ASN A 76 -12.24 -2.56 11.17
C ASN A 76 -13.10 -2.48 12.43
N LEU A 77 -13.12 -3.53 13.26
CA LEU A 77 -13.83 -3.53 14.54
C LEU A 77 -13.27 -2.47 15.50
N ARG A 78 -11.95 -2.34 15.59
CA ARG A 78 -11.29 -1.31 16.39
C ARG A 78 -11.72 0.10 15.94
N HIS A 79 -11.77 0.35 14.63
CA HIS A 79 -12.21 1.65 14.11
C HIS A 79 -13.67 1.93 14.46
N LEU A 80 -14.56 0.95 14.28
CA LEU A 80 -15.97 1.08 14.69
C LEU A 80 -16.09 1.37 16.20
N LEU A 81 -15.37 0.64 17.05
CA LEU A 81 -15.37 0.86 18.49
C LEU A 81 -14.83 2.24 18.86
N THR A 82 -13.82 2.74 18.14
CA THR A 82 -13.26 4.09 18.36
C THR A 82 -14.32 5.15 18.09
N GLU A 83 -15.10 5.00 17.01
CA GLU A 83 -16.20 5.92 16.69
C GLU A 83 -17.30 5.88 17.75
N MET A 84 -17.62 4.68 18.25
CA MET A 84 -18.62 4.47 19.30
C MET A 84 -18.12 4.84 20.71
N THR A 85 -16.85 5.25 20.88
CA THR A 85 -16.26 5.64 22.18
C THR A 85 -15.47 6.96 22.07
N PRO A 86 -16.12 8.07 21.68
CA PRO A 86 -15.44 9.34 21.37
C PRO A 86 -14.62 9.89 22.56
N ASP A 87 -15.10 9.67 23.78
CA ASP A 87 -14.47 10.13 25.02
C ASP A 87 -13.34 9.22 25.51
N LYS A 88 -13.07 8.10 24.82
CA LYS A 88 -12.00 7.13 25.14
C LYS A 88 -12.06 6.58 26.56
N ASP A 89 -13.25 6.54 27.15
CA ASP A 89 -13.54 6.08 28.51
C ASP A 89 -13.96 4.60 28.57
N GLY A 90 -14.08 3.96 27.40
CA GLY A 90 -14.56 2.59 27.27
C GLY A 90 -16.08 2.44 27.37
N GLN A 91 -16.84 3.54 27.45
CA GLN A 91 -18.30 3.53 27.45
C GLN A 91 -18.83 3.66 26.03
N ILE A 92 -19.55 2.64 25.58
CA ILE A 92 -20.09 2.60 24.22
C ILE A 92 -21.30 3.53 24.13
N THR A 93 -21.21 4.51 23.23
CA THR A 93 -22.31 5.39 22.85
C THR A 93 -22.80 5.03 21.45
N ILE A 94 -24.07 4.59 21.36
CA ILE A 94 -24.73 4.30 20.07
C ILE A 94 -25.43 5.57 19.60
N ASP A 95 -24.67 6.46 18.98
CA ASP A 95 -25.20 7.65 18.31
C ASP A 95 -25.92 7.25 17.02
N MET A 96 -27.23 7.49 16.95
CA MET A 96 -28.05 7.16 15.78
C MET A 96 -28.08 8.30 14.75
N GLU A 97 -27.48 9.45 15.08
CA GLU A 97 -27.27 10.55 14.14
C GLU A 97 -25.97 10.37 13.33
N ASP A 98 -24.99 9.63 13.86
CA ASP A 98 -23.82 9.21 13.10
C ASP A 98 -24.20 8.20 12.02
N GLU A 99 -23.82 8.49 10.77
CA GLU A 99 -24.23 7.71 9.60
C GLU A 99 -23.64 6.30 9.60
N ALA A 100 -22.41 6.13 10.05
CA ALA A 100 -21.73 4.83 10.08
C ALA A 100 -22.33 3.94 11.19
N VAL A 101 -22.53 4.50 12.39
CA VAL A 101 -23.15 3.79 13.52
C VAL A 101 -24.62 3.47 13.22
N ARG A 102 -25.37 4.41 12.63
CA ARG A 102 -26.75 4.19 12.20
C ARG A 102 -26.87 3.11 11.13
N GLY A 103 -25.95 3.10 10.17
CA GLY A 103 -25.90 2.11 9.08
C GLY A 103 -25.55 0.71 9.57
N ALA A 104 -24.63 0.60 10.54
CA ALA A 104 -24.21 -0.66 11.13
C ALA A 104 -25.21 -1.24 12.15
N THR A 105 -25.96 -0.39 12.86
CA THR A 105 -26.89 -0.82 13.92
C THR A 105 -28.21 -1.34 13.33
N VAL A 106 -28.39 -2.66 13.35
CA VAL A 106 -29.63 -3.33 12.88
C VAL A 106 -30.68 -3.55 13.96
N ILE A 107 -30.29 -3.57 15.24
CA ILE A 107 -31.16 -3.71 16.41
C ILE A 107 -30.65 -2.78 17.52
N LYS A 108 -31.54 -2.03 18.17
CA LYS A 108 -31.22 -1.21 19.37
C LYS A 108 -32.29 -1.45 20.44
N ALA A 109 -31.87 -1.84 21.64
CA ALA A 109 -32.77 -2.09 22.78
C ALA A 109 -33.96 -3.04 22.51
N GLY A 110 -33.75 -4.05 21.65
CA GLY A 110 -34.78 -5.03 21.28
C GLY A 110 -35.66 -4.62 20.10
N GLU A 111 -35.52 -3.40 19.58
CA GLU A 111 -36.25 -2.93 18.41
C GLU A 111 -35.39 -3.02 17.14
N ILE A 112 -36.01 -3.44 16.03
CA ILE A 112 -35.35 -3.55 14.73
C ILE A 112 -35.21 -2.14 14.13
N THR A 113 -33.98 -1.72 13.84
CA THR A 113 -33.64 -0.42 13.25
C THR A 113 -33.28 -0.54 11.76
N TRP A 114 -33.31 -1.74 11.19
CA TRP A 114 -33.15 -1.96 9.76
C TRP A 114 -34.49 -1.79 9.00
N PRO A 115 -34.52 -1.20 7.80
CA PRO A 115 -33.40 -0.65 7.02
C PRO A 115 -32.95 0.73 7.51
N PRO A 116 -31.66 1.09 7.34
CA PRO A 116 -31.22 2.45 7.59
C PRO A 116 -31.91 3.42 6.60
N PRO A 117 -32.15 4.67 7.01
CA PRO A 117 -32.55 5.70 6.05
C PRO A 117 -31.50 5.78 4.94
N ALA A 118 -31.94 6.17 3.74
CA ALA A 118 -30.99 6.41 2.66
C ALA A 118 -29.89 7.35 3.16
N PRO A 119 -28.61 7.00 2.96
CA PRO A 119 -27.49 7.91 3.19
C PRO A 119 -27.88 9.30 2.72
N LYS A 120 -27.80 10.31 3.60
CA LYS A 120 -27.78 11.67 3.09
C LYS A 120 -26.61 11.66 2.14
N LEU A 121 -26.84 11.94 0.86
CA LEU A 121 -25.77 12.13 -0.11
C LEU A 121 -24.95 13.32 0.41
N SER A 122 -24.05 13.07 1.37
CA SER A 122 -22.84 13.83 1.48
C SER A 122 -22.20 13.56 0.14
N ALA A 123 -22.35 14.54 -0.74
CA ALA A 123 -21.68 14.53 -2.01
C ALA A 123 -20.18 14.44 -1.66
N ALA A 124 -19.66 13.22 -1.54
CA ALA A 124 -18.30 12.95 -1.93
C ALA A 124 -18.21 13.61 -3.29
N PRO A 125 -17.42 14.68 -3.44
CA PRO A 125 -17.37 15.39 -4.69
C PRO A 125 -17.08 14.34 -5.75
N ALA A 126 -18.01 14.15 -6.69
CA ALA A 126 -17.66 13.47 -7.92
C ALA A 126 -16.39 14.17 -8.39
N ALA A 127 -15.30 13.43 -8.51
CA ALA A 127 -14.12 13.93 -9.19
C ALA A 127 -14.52 14.15 -10.65
N LYS A 128 -15.21 15.27 -10.91
CA LYS A 128 -15.27 15.87 -12.23
C LYS A 128 -13.81 16.12 -12.59
N PRO A 129 -13.34 15.72 -13.78
CA PRO A 129 -12.18 16.36 -14.37
C PRO A 129 -12.47 17.87 -14.32
N ALA A 130 -11.70 18.59 -13.52
CA ALA A 130 -11.96 20.01 -13.29
C ALA A 130 -11.72 20.77 -14.59
N GLU A 131 -12.80 21.06 -15.32
CA GLU A 131 -12.87 22.32 -16.04
C GLU A 131 -12.89 23.42 -14.98
N THR A 132 -11.79 24.15 -14.91
CA THR A 132 -11.55 25.24 -13.99
C THR A 132 -12.49 26.41 -14.29
N ALA A 133 -13.64 26.44 -13.63
CA ALA A 133 -14.34 27.69 -13.33
C ALA A 133 -13.76 28.24 -12.01
N PRO A 134 -13.44 29.55 -11.94
CA PRO A 134 -12.61 30.09 -10.86
C PRO A 134 -13.38 30.08 -9.55
N VAL A 135 -12.86 29.31 -8.59
CA VAL A 135 -13.24 29.42 -7.18
C VAL A 135 -12.80 30.80 -6.72
N VAL A 136 -13.72 31.63 -6.23
CA VAL A 136 -13.35 32.75 -5.35
C VAL A 136 -12.88 32.11 -4.05
N VAL A 137 -11.61 31.76 -4.05
CA VAL A 137 -10.85 31.39 -2.85
C VAL A 137 -10.77 32.67 -2.03
N GLU A 138 -11.32 32.67 -0.81
CA GLU A 138 -10.85 33.63 0.19
C GLU A 138 -9.33 33.49 0.23
N GLU A 139 -8.60 34.53 -0.22
CA GLU A 139 -7.15 34.48 -0.29
C GLU A 139 -6.62 34.01 1.07
N PRO A 140 -5.94 32.84 1.16
CA PRO A 140 -5.24 32.51 2.38
C PRO A 140 -4.26 33.66 2.59
N LYS A 141 -4.42 34.41 3.69
CA LYS A 141 -3.51 35.52 4.05
C LYS A 141 -2.10 35.04 3.81
N LYS A 142 -1.43 35.60 2.79
CA LYS A 142 -0.06 35.24 2.43
C LYS A 142 0.74 35.20 3.75
N PRO A 143 1.42 34.09 4.07
CA PRO A 143 2.20 34.05 5.28
C PRO A 143 3.14 35.26 5.26
N SER A 144 3.16 36.01 6.36
CA SER A 144 4.04 37.16 6.53
C SER A 144 5.43 36.84 5.98
N LEU A 145 6.04 37.78 5.27
CA LEU A 145 7.37 37.65 4.65
C LEU A 145 8.40 37.10 5.66
N ILE A 146 8.25 37.45 6.94
CA ILE A 146 9.03 36.93 8.07
C ILE A 146 8.85 35.42 8.27
N LYS A 147 7.62 34.90 8.19
CA LYS A 147 7.32 33.47 8.32
C LYS A 147 7.87 32.67 7.12
N GLN A 148 7.92 33.26 5.93
CA GLN A 148 8.48 32.61 4.75
C GLN A 148 10.02 32.60 4.76
N MET A 149 10.66 33.61 5.33
CA MET A 149 12.12 33.67 5.47
C MET A 149 12.66 32.84 6.64
N MET A 150 11.83 32.52 7.63
CA MET A 150 12.22 31.74 8.82
C MET A 150 12.95 30.42 8.51
N PRO A 151 12.49 29.54 7.60
CA PRO A 151 13.23 28.32 7.27
C PRO A 151 14.56 28.58 6.55
N VAL A 152 14.64 29.65 5.75
CA VAL A 152 15.88 30.04 5.05
C VAL A 152 16.92 30.56 6.04
N ILE A 153 16.51 31.42 6.97
CA ILE A 153 17.36 31.94 8.04
C ILE A 153 17.84 30.81 8.93
N PHE A 154 16.94 29.89 9.31
CA PHE A 154 17.29 28.72 10.10
C PHE A 154 18.32 27.84 9.38
N GLY A 155 18.09 27.54 8.10
CA GLY A 155 19.05 26.78 7.28
C GLY A 155 20.42 27.46 7.17
N ALA A 156 20.44 28.78 6.97
CA ALA A 156 21.68 29.56 6.91
C ALA A 156 22.44 29.55 8.24
N LEU A 157 21.73 29.67 9.37
CA LEU A 157 22.34 29.60 10.71
C LEU A 157 22.92 28.22 11.01
N VAL A 158 22.21 27.14 10.65
CA VAL A 158 22.72 25.77 10.79
C VAL A 158 23.98 25.57 9.96
N LEU A 159 23.99 26.05 8.70
CA LEU A 159 25.16 25.96 7.83
C LEU A 159 26.35 26.77 8.35
N ALA A 160 26.11 27.98 8.85
CA ALA A 160 27.15 28.81 9.45
C ALA A 160 27.72 28.17 10.73
N GLY A 161 26.85 27.61 11.58
CA GLY A 161 27.24 26.88 12.78
C GLY A 161 28.10 25.67 12.45
N LEU A 162 27.68 24.82 11.50
CA LEU A 162 28.47 23.68 11.05
C LEU A 162 29.82 24.11 10.46
N GLY A 163 29.84 25.15 9.63
CA GLY A 163 31.07 25.67 9.02
C GLY A 163 32.09 26.22 10.02
N SER A 164 31.64 26.66 11.20
CA SER A 164 32.54 27.18 12.25
C SER A 164 33.27 26.09 13.04
N VAL A 165 32.75 24.86 13.07
CA VAL A 165 33.28 23.75 13.89
C VAL A 165 33.78 22.58 13.04
N ALA A 166 33.25 22.40 11.83
CA ALA A 166 33.52 21.22 11.03
C ALA A 166 34.88 21.26 10.29
N PRO A 167 35.61 20.12 10.21
CA PRO A 167 36.81 20.02 9.39
C PRO A 167 36.56 20.27 7.89
N PRO A 168 37.56 20.72 7.11
CA PRO A 168 37.40 20.94 5.67
C PRO A 168 36.97 19.69 4.89
N SER A 169 37.44 18.51 5.28
CA SER A 169 37.03 17.23 4.68
C SER A 169 35.55 16.93 4.90
N PHE A 170 35.03 17.25 6.08
CA PHE A 170 33.61 17.13 6.38
C PHE A 170 32.79 18.07 5.48
N MET A 171 33.22 19.32 5.31
CA MET A 171 32.51 20.28 4.45
C MET A 171 32.44 19.82 2.99
N ALA A 172 33.51 19.19 2.48
CA ALA A 172 33.50 18.59 1.14
C ALA A 172 32.47 17.45 1.03
N HIS A 173 32.48 16.49 1.97
CA HIS A 173 31.52 15.38 1.97
C HIS A 173 30.07 15.85 2.18
N PHE A 174 29.87 16.85 3.05
CA PHE A 174 28.57 17.43 3.31
C PHE A 174 28.00 18.14 2.08
N THR A 175 28.84 18.86 1.33
CA THR A 175 28.42 19.50 0.07
C THR A 175 27.98 18.45 -0.96
N VAL A 176 28.75 17.37 -1.12
CA VAL A 176 28.37 16.26 -2.00
C VAL A 176 27.06 15.61 -1.55
N PHE A 177 26.87 15.41 -0.23
CA PHE A 177 25.64 14.89 0.33
C PHE A 177 24.41 15.75 -0.01
N VAL A 178 24.48 17.07 0.21
CA VAL A 178 23.39 18.00 -0.09
C VAL A 178 23.05 17.97 -1.58
N LEU A 179 24.05 18.03 -2.46
CA LEU A 179 23.84 17.96 -3.91
C LEU A 179 23.23 16.60 -4.33
N ALA A 180 23.66 15.50 -3.72
CA ALA A 180 23.10 14.18 -3.96
C ALA A 180 21.62 14.10 -3.53
N CYS A 181 21.21 14.76 -2.45
CA CYS A 181 19.80 14.84 -2.06
C CYS A 181 18.95 15.58 -3.12
N PHE A 182 19.44 16.70 -3.66
CA PHE A 182 18.75 17.41 -4.75
C PHE A 182 18.62 16.55 -6.00
N VAL A 183 19.70 15.89 -6.42
CA VAL A 183 19.67 14.96 -7.56
C VAL A 183 18.70 13.82 -7.30
N GLY A 184 18.75 13.20 -6.12
CA GLY A 184 17.85 12.11 -5.73
C GLY A 184 16.37 12.52 -5.77
N TYR A 185 16.04 13.71 -5.26
CA TYR A 185 14.70 14.27 -5.34
C TYR A 185 14.22 14.41 -6.79
N MET A 186 15.04 15.03 -7.66
CA MET A 186 14.69 15.23 -9.07
C MET A 186 14.56 13.91 -9.84
N VAL A 187 15.37 12.90 -9.53
CA VAL A 187 15.33 11.60 -10.20
C VAL A 187 14.08 10.81 -9.78
N ILE A 188 13.78 10.75 -8.47
CA ILE A 188 12.66 9.95 -7.95
C ILE A 188 11.32 10.57 -8.36
N TRP A 189 11.20 11.90 -8.36
CA TRP A 189 9.95 12.58 -8.70
C TRP A 189 9.50 12.34 -10.16
N ASN A 190 10.44 12.01 -11.05
CA ASN A 190 10.18 11.80 -12.47
C ASN A 190 9.90 10.32 -12.84
N VAL A 191 9.75 9.43 -11.86
CA VAL A 191 9.43 8.02 -12.12
C VAL A 191 7.93 7.83 -12.35
N SER A 192 7.55 7.05 -13.38
CA SER A 192 6.15 6.75 -13.65
C SER A 192 5.51 5.94 -12.52
N ALA A 193 4.22 6.16 -12.25
CA ALA A 193 3.52 5.50 -11.14
C ALA A 193 3.56 3.96 -11.21
N SER A 194 3.57 3.40 -12.42
CA SER A 194 3.72 1.97 -12.69
C SER A 194 5.04 1.37 -12.21
N LEU A 195 6.06 2.19 -11.97
CA LEU A 195 7.41 1.77 -11.61
C LEU A 195 7.74 2.01 -10.14
N HIS A 196 6.82 2.48 -9.29
CA HIS A 196 7.10 2.69 -7.87
C HIS A 196 7.51 1.41 -7.13
N THR A 197 6.86 0.28 -7.41
CA THR A 197 7.19 -1.01 -6.78
C THR A 197 8.56 -1.53 -7.24
N PRO A 198 8.90 -1.55 -8.55
CA PRO A 198 10.27 -1.80 -9.01
C PRO A 198 11.30 -0.82 -8.41
N LEU A 199 10.97 0.47 -8.32
CA LEU A 199 11.86 1.49 -7.74
C LEU A 199 12.18 1.19 -6.28
N MET A 200 11.19 0.79 -5.49
CA MET A 200 11.40 0.38 -4.09
C MET A 200 12.38 -0.80 -4.00
N SER A 201 12.22 -1.81 -4.87
CA SER A 201 13.13 -2.96 -4.95
C SER A 201 14.56 -2.55 -5.33
N VAL A 202 14.73 -1.63 -6.29
CA VAL A 202 16.04 -1.07 -6.65
C VAL A 202 16.66 -0.32 -5.48
N THR A 203 15.89 0.52 -4.78
CA THR A 203 16.43 1.29 -3.65
C THR A 203 16.89 0.38 -2.51
N ASN A 204 16.23 -0.76 -2.28
CA ASN A 204 16.70 -1.77 -1.35
C ASN A 204 18.05 -2.37 -1.81
N ALA A 205 18.16 -2.78 -3.08
CA ALA A 205 19.43 -3.27 -3.63
C ALA A 205 20.57 -2.24 -3.52
N VAL A 206 20.30 -0.97 -3.84
CA VAL A 206 21.30 0.11 -3.79
C VAL A 206 21.69 0.48 -2.36
N SER A 207 20.79 0.35 -1.39
CA SER A 207 21.09 0.58 0.04
C SER A 207 22.21 -0.32 0.57
N SER A 208 22.49 -1.43 -0.13
CA SER A 208 23.61 -2.32 0.13
C SER A 208 24.99 -1.72 -0.13
N ILE A 209 25.10 -0.43 -0.44
CA ILE A 209 26.38 0.30 -0.47
C ILE A 209 27.18 0.18 0.84
N ILE A 210 26.51 -0.17 1.94
CA ILE A 210 27.13 -0.53 3.22
C ILE A 210 28.20 -1.63 3.11
N VAL A 211 28.18 -2.45 2.04
CA VAL A 211 29.21 -3.45 1.76
C VAL A 211 30.61 -2.82 1.68
N ILE A 212 30.72 -1.58 1.20
CA ILE A 212 32.01 -0.86 1.12
C ILE A 212 32.59 -0.69 2.53
N GLY A 213 31.76 -0.33 3.51
CA GLY A 213 32.18 -0.19 4.90
C GLY A 213 32.67 -1.52 5.48
N ALA A 214 31.98 -2.62 5.18
CA ALA A 214 32.39 -3.96 5.62
C ALA A 214 33.71 -4.40 4.95
N LEU A 215 33.87 -4.14 3.65
CA LEU A 215 35.10 -4.47 2.91
C LEU A 215 36.32 -3.70 3.42
N LEU A 216 36.15 -2.44 3.83
CA LEU A 216 37.24 -1.67 4.43
C LEU A 216 37.73 -2.25 5.76
N GLN A 217 36.87 -2.98 6.49
CA GLN A 217 37.21 -3.55 7.80
C GLN A 217 37.75 -4.98 7.74
N ILE A 218 37.73 -5.62 6.56
CA ILE A 218 38.16 -7.01 6.40
C ILE A 218 39.67 -7.19 6.56
N SER A 219 40.45 -6.12 6.37
CA SER A 219 41.90 -6.09 6.59
C SER A 219 42.29 -5.67 8.01
N SER A 220 41.33 -5.54 8.92
CA SER A 220 41.60 -5.14 10.31
C SER A 220 42.30 -6.24 11.11
N SER A 221 43.11 -5.84 12.10
CA SER A 221 43.90 -6.78 12.92
C SER A 221 43.06 -7.53 13.98
N GLY A 222 41.83 -7.08 14.23
CA GLY A 222 40.97 -7.63 15.28
C GLY A 222 40.08 -8.75 14.76
N SER A 223 40.23 -9.96 15.29
CA SER A 223 39.41 -11.13 14.90
C SER A 223 37.90 -10.86 14.99
N LEU A 224 37.45 -10.11 16.01
CA LEU A 224 36.04 -9.71 16.13
C LEU A 224 35.59 -8.77 15.00
N LEU A 225 36.41 -7.78 14.64
CA LEU A 225 36.09 -6.84 13.56
C LEU A 225 36.05 -7.56 12.22
N VAL A 226 37.00 -8.45 11.95
CA VAL A 226 37.03 -9.28 10.74
C VAL A 226 35.81 -10.21 10.68
N GLY A 227 35.41 -10.81 11.81
CA GLY A 227 34.20 -11.63 11.92
C GLY A 227 32.93 -10.84 11.59
N LEU A 228 32.76 -9.66 12.19
CA LEU A 228 31.63 -8.77 11.92
C LEU A 228 31.62 -8.26 10.47
N ALA A 229 32.79 -7.90 9.92
CA ALA A 229 32.94 -7.48 8.53
C ALA A 229 32.56 -8.60 7.57
N THR A 230 33.03 -9.83 7.81
CA THR A 230 32.71 -11.00 6.99
C THR A 230 31.21 -11.28 7.01
N PHE A 231 30.58 -11.22 8.18
CA PHE A 231 29.13 -11.38 8.32
C PHE A 231 28.34 -10.25 7.63
N GLY A 232 28.82 -9.00 7.75
CA GLY A 232 28.26 -7.86 7.05
C GLY A 232 28.32 -8.01 5.53
N VAL A 233 29.45 -8.47 4.98
CA VAL A 233 29.59 -8.78 3.54
C VAL A 233 28.61 -9.86 3.11
N LEU A 234 28.45 -10.93 3.91
CA LEU A 234 27.50 -12.01 3.63
C LEU A 234 26.06 -11.49 3.51
N ILE A 235 25.56 -10.80 4.56
CA ILE A 235 24.19 -10.27 4.58
C ILE A 235 23.98 -9.27 3.43
N THR A 236 24.94 -8.39 3.23
CA THR A 236 24.81 -7.35 2.21
C THR A 236 24.81 -7.96 0.80
N SER A 237 25.60 -9.01 0.56
CA SER A 237 25.59 -9.75 -0.71
C SER A 237 24.23 -10.38 -1.00
N ILE A 238 23.55 -10.93 0.02
CA ILE A 238 22.18 -11.45 -0.12
C ILE A 238 21.22 -10.33 -0.53
N ASN A 239 21.32 -9.15 0.10
CA ASN A 239 20.45 -8.01 -0.22
C ASN A 239 20.71 -7.48 -1.65
N ILE A 240 21.97 -7.35 -2.08
CA ILE A 240 22.35 -6.97 -3.45
C ILE A 240 21.71 -7.93 -4.46
N VAL A 241 22.01 -9.23 -4.33
CA VAL A 241 21.57 -10.24 -5.30
C VAL A 241 20.05 -10.36 -5.31
N GLY A 242 19.43 -10.45 -4.12
CA GLY A 242 17.99 -10.56 -3.99
C GLY A 242 17.25 -9.35 -4.54
N GLY A 243 17.68 -8.14 -4.19
CA GLY A 243 17.07 -6.90 -4.64
C GLY A 243 17.16 -6.70 -6.16
N PHE A 244 18.32 -6.99 -6.77
CA PHE A 244 18.45 -6.91 -8.23
C PHE A 244 17.67 -8.01 -8.96
N ALA A 245 17.67 -9.25 -8.44
CA ALA A 245 16.92 -10.35 -9.04
C ALA A 245 15.40 -10.10 -9.05
N VAL A 246 14.85 -9.61 -7.92
CA VAL A 246 13.43 -9.25 -7.81
C VAL A 246 13.10 -8.09 -8.73
N THR A 247 13.94 -7.04 -8.74
CA THR A 247 13.76 -5.91 -9.67
C THR A 247 13.70 -6.38 -11.12
N GLN A 248 14.65 -7.23 -11.53
CA GLN A 248 14.72 -7.74 -12.90
C GLN A 248 13.45 -8.53 -13.26
N ARG A 249 12.98 -9.40 -12.35
CA ARG A 249 11.74 -10.15 -12.54
C ARG A 249 10.53 -9.22 -12.65
N MET A 250 10.46 -8.16 -11.84
CA MET A 250 9.40 -7.17 -11.92
C MET A 250 9.40 -6.41 -13.25
N LEU A 251 10.55 -5.95 -13.70
CA LEU A 251 10.68 -5.23 -14.97
C LEU A 251 10.39 -6.12 -16.18
N GLN A 252 10.72 -7.41 -16.13
CA GLN A 252 10.38 -8.36 -17.19
C GLN A 252 8.88 -8.53 -17.40
N MET A 253 8.05 -8.38 -16.35
CA MET A 253 6.60 -8.44 -16.46
C MET A 253 6.00 -7.26 -17.23
N PHE A 254 6.76 -6.18 -17.43
CA PHE A 254 6.34 -5.01 -18.21
C PHE A 254 6.81 -5.05 -19.68
N ARG A 255 7.62 -6.03 -20.07
CA ARG A 255 8.00 -6.23 -21.47
C ARG A 255 6.88 -7.00 -22.18
N LYS A 256 6.36 -6.40 -23.26
CA LYS A 256 5.44 -7.09 -24.19
C LYS A 256 6.18 -8.15 -24.99
#